data_AF-X1C963-F1
#
_entry.id   AF-X1C963-F1
#
_cell.length_a   1.000
_cell.length_b   1.000
_cell.length_c   1.000
_cell.angle_alpha   90.00
_cell.angle_beta   90.00
_cell.angle_gamma   90.00
#
_symmetry.space_group_name_H-M   'P 1'
#
loop_
_entity.id
_entity.type
_entity.pdbx_description
1 polymer ?
#
loop_
_entity_poly.entity_id
_entity_poly.type
_entity_poly.pdbx_seq_one_letter_code
_entity_poly.pdbx_strand_id
1 'polypeptide(L)' 'MEERFKVCPLYLLPDKMMVEYWRRGEFVAGIYPHQDGIRVVSKFITGVAEDLDYPRAVIILLEGC' A
#
# COMPACT_ATOMS: atom_id res chain seq x y z
N MET A 1 -14.43 12.68 12.93
CA MET A 1 -14.03 12.49 11.52
C MET A 1 -13.96 11.00 11.27
N GLU A 2 -14.58 10.50 10.20
CA GLU A 2 -14.62 9.06 9.94
C GLU A 2 -13.32 8.57 9.29
N GLU A 3 -12.74 7.54 9.91
CA GLU A 3 -11.56 6.82 9.47
C GLU A 3 -11.95 5.34 9.36
N ARG A 4 -11.48 4.65 8.32
CA ARG A 4 -11.80 3.23 8.13
C ARG A 4 -10.63 2.46 7.53
N PHE A 5 -10.52 1.21 7.96
CA PHE A 5 -9.70 0.20 7.30
C PHE A 5 -10.59 -0.75 6.51
N LYS A 6 -10.13 -1.20 5.35
CA LYS A 6 -10.85 -2.17 4.52
C LYS A 6 -9.88 -3.23 4.00
N VAL A 7 -10.27 -4.49 4.08
CA VAL A 7 -9.60 -5.59 3.37
C VAL A 7 -10.29 -5.76 2.02
N CYS A 8 -9.52 -5.78 0.93
CA CYS A 8 -10.05 -5.94 -0.43
C CYS A 8 -9.09 -6.70 -1.35
N PRO A 9 -9.56 -7.26 -2.47
CA PRO A 9 -8.67 -7.84 -3.47
C PRO A 9 -7.74 -6.79 -4.08
N LEU A 10 -6.48 -7.17 -4.30
CA LEU A 10 -5.51 -6.34 -5.01
C LEU A 10 -5.67 -6.57 -6.52
N TYR A 11 -6.30 -5.64 -7.22
CA TYR A 11 -6.59 -5.78 -8.65
C TYR A 11 -5.36 -6.01 -9.54
N LEU A 12 -4.19 -5.51 -9.14
CA LEU A 12 -2.94 -5.64 -9.90
C LEU A 12 -2.29 -7.03 -9.76
N LEU A 13 -2.59 -7.75 -8.67
CA LEU A 13 -2.02 -9.06 -8.40
C LEU A 13 -3.17 -10.02 -8.10
N PRO A 14 -3.58 -10.84 -9.07
CA PRO A 14 -4.60 -11.87 -8.86
C PRO A 14 -4.30 -12.68 -7.60
N ASP A 15 -5.35 -13.01 -6.85
CA ASP A 15 -5.29 -13.80 -5.61
C ASP A 15 -4.52 -13.16 -4.44
N LYS A 16 -4.13 -11.88 -4.54
CA LYS A 16 -3.57 -11.13 -3.42
C LYS A 16 -4.62 -10.22 -2.79
N MET A 17 -4.50 -10.04 -1.49
CA MET A 17 -5.34 -9.13 -0.70
C MET A 17 -4.54 -7.88 -0.33
N MET A 18 -5.25 -6.78 -0.11
CA MET A 18 -4.71 -5.49 0.33
C MET A 18 -5.55 -4.96 1.50
N VAL A 19 -4.88 -4.30 2.44
CA VAL A 19 -5.52 -3.44 3.45
C VAL A 19 -5.44 -2.00 2.95
N GLU A 20 -6.58 -1.33 2.90
CA GLU A 20 -6.69 0.10 2.58
C GLU A 20 -7.02 0.90 3.84
N TYR A 21 -6.41 2.07 3.98
CA TYR A 21 -6.81 3.09 4.92
C TYR A 21 -7.47 4.26 4.19
N TRP A 22 -8.65 4.65 4.67
CA TRP A 22 -9.45 5.74 4.12
C TRP A 22 -9.76 6.77 5.20
N ARG A 23 -9.77 8.04 4.81
CA ARG A 23 -10.10 9.18 5.68
C ARG A 23 -10.99 10.15 4.93
N ARG A 24 -12.14 10.52 5.51
CA ARG A 24 -13.11 11.42 4.87
C ARG A 24 -13.53 10.99 3.46
N GLY A 25 -13.67 9.68 3.23
CA GLY A 25 -14.06 9.13 1.93
C GLY A 25 -12.94 9.07 0.88
N GLU A 26 -11.72 9.53 1.19
CA GLU A 26 -10.57 9.44 0.29
C GLU A 26 -9.66 8.26 0.64
N PHE A 27 -9.12 7.60 -0.39
CA PHE A 27 -8.03 6.65 -0.23
C PHE A 27 -6.76 7.38 0.20
N VAL A 28 -6.16 6.92 1.30
CA VAL A 28 -4.96 7.53 1.88
C VAL A 28 -3.75 6.62 1.69
N ALA A 29 -3.86 5.33 2.03
CA ALA A 29 -2.76 4.40 1.96
C ALA A 29 -3.24 2.95 1.75
N GLY A 30 -2.36 2.13 1.19
CA GLY A 30 -2.59 0.70 0.97
C GLY A 30 -1.39 -0.13 1.40
N ILE A 31 -1.64 -1.34 1.90
CA ILE A 31 -0.63 -2.31 2.33
C ILE A 31 -0.92 -3.65 1.69
N TYR A 32 0.03 -4.22 0.96
CA TYR A 32 -0.13 -5.50 0.28
C TYR A 32 1.19 -6.27 0.13
N PRO A 33 1.14 -7.60 -0.12
CA PRO A 33 2.35 -8.41 -0.32
C PRO A 33 3.21 -7.94 -1.50
N HIS A 34 4.52 -7.97 -1.32
CA HIS A 34 5.55 -7.72 -2.33
C HIS A 34 6.45 -8.94 -2.47
N GLN A 35 7.12 -9.11 -3.62
CA GLN A 35 8.03 -10.25 -3.83
C GLN A 35 9.10 -10.37 -2.73
N ASP A 36 9.59 -9.23 -2.23
CA ASP A 36 10.65 -9.12 -1.22
C ASP A 36 10.13 -8.83 0.20
N GLY A 37 8.81 -8.79 0.41
CA GLY A 37 8.22 -8.46 1.71
C GLY A 37 6.83 -7.81 1.64
N ILE A 38 6.66 -6.63 2.23
CA ILE A 38 5.37 -5.91 2.28
C ILE A 38 5.54 -4.54 1.63
N ARG A 39 4.66 -4.20 0.68
CA ARG A 39 4.62 -2.89 0.04
C ARG A 39 3.57 -2.01 0.72
N VAL A 40 3.99 -0.81 1.11
CA VAL A 40 3.15 0.26 1.63
C VAL A 40 3.11 1.38 0.60
N VAL A 41 1.93 1.76 0.14
CA VAL A 41 1.72 2.83 -0.85
C VAL A 41 0.90 3.96 -0.26
N SER A 42 1.18 5.20 -0.64
CA SER A 42 0.33 6.34 -0.31
C SER A 42 0.60 7.52 -1.24
N LYS A 43 -0.45 8.26 -1.62
CA LYS A 43 -0.31 9.54 -2.34
C LYS A 43 0.32 10.64 -1.49
N PHE A 44 0.39 10.45 -0.17
CA PHE A 44 0.91 11.41 0.80
C PHE A 44 2.29 11.04 1.34
N ILE A 45 2.89 9.93 0.88
CA ILE A 45 4.21 9.52 1.34
C ILE A 45 5.27 10.51 0.84
N THR A 46 6.22 10.82 1.69
CA THR A 46 7.32 11.75 1.44
C THR A 46 8.64 11.09 1.82
N GLY A 47 9.76 11.58 1.27
CA GLY A 47 11.09 11.03 1.57
C GLY A 47 11.41 9.68 0.93
N VAL A 48 10.60 9.24 -0.05
CA VAL A 48 10.87 8.07 -0.88
C VAL A 48 11.22 8.49 -2.30
N ALA A 49 12.08 7.71 -2.96
CA ALA A 49 12.38 7.92 -4.37
C ALA A 49 11.11 7.80 -5.22
N GLU A 50 10.95 8.69 -6.20
CA GLU A 50 9.87 8.60 -7.17
C GLU A 50 10.30 7.67 -8.30
N ASP A 51 9.49 6.66 -8.56
CA ASP A 51 9.56 5.87 -9.78
C ASP A 51 8.40 6.34 -10.66
N LEU A 52 8.70 6.83 -11.86
CA LEU A 52 7.73 7.50 -12.74
C LEU A 52 6.56 6.59 -13.13
N ASP A 53 6.79 5.27 -13.12
CA ASP A 53 5.80 4.27 -13.52
C ASP A 53 5.00 3.70 -12.35
N TYR A 54 5.35 4.05 -11.11
CA TYR A 54 4.75 3.43 -9.91
C TYR A 54 4.27 4.45 -8.86
N PRO A 55 3.17 4.13 -8.14
CA PRO A 55 2.79 4.91 -6.97
C PRO A 55 3.92 4.92 -5.95
N ARG A 56 4.16 6.09 -5.34
CA ARG A 56 5.14 6.24 -4.28
C ARG A 56 4.92 5.18 -3.20
N ALA A 57 5.99 4.45 -2.88
CA ALA A 57 5.91 3.27 -2.02
C ALA A 57 7.16 3.09 -1.16
N VAL A 58 6.98 2.40 -0.04
CA VAL A 58 8.05 1.78 0.75
C VAL A 58 7.86 0.27 0.68
N ILE A 59 8.97 -0.45 0.52
CA ILE A 59 9.00 -1.90 0.68
C ILE A 59 9.65 -2.19 2.03
N ILE A 60 8.91 -2.83 2.92
CA ILE A 60 9.44 -3.41 4.15
C ILE A 60 9.93 -4.80 3.79
N LEU A 61 11.25 -4.98 3.78
CA LEU A 61 11.88 -6.28 3.55
C LEU A 61 11.62 -7.19 4.75
N LEU A 62 11.25 -8.43 4.48
CA LEU A 62 11.01 -9.44 5.51
C LEU A 62 12.18 -10.42 5.62
N GLU A 63 13.41 -9.91 5.69
CA GLU A 63 14.59 -10.76 5.88
C GLU A 63 14.47 -11.55 7.19
N GLY A 64 14.43 -12.88 7.08
CA GLY A 64 14.34 -13.79 8.23
C GLY A 64 12.94 -14.15 8.71
N CYS A 65 11.88 -13.80 7.98
CA CYS A 65 10.53 -14.35 8.16
C CYS A 65 10.27 -15.60 7.29
#